data_AF-A0A7W4I314-F1
#
_entry.id   AF-A0A7W4I314-F1
#
_cell.length_a   1.000
_cell.length_b   1.000
_cell.length_c   1.000
_cell.angle_alpha   90.00
_cell.angle_beta   90.00
_cell.angle_gamma   90.00
#
_symmetry.space_group_name_H-M   'P 1'
#
loop_
_entity.id
_entity.type
_entity.pdbx_description
1 polymer ?
#
loop_
_entity_poly.entity_id
_entity_poly.type
_entity_poly.pdbx_seq_one_letter_code
_entity_poly.pdbx_strand_id
1 'polypeptide(L)'
;MNLNSPIKRPGTKSLRSLQSLSDALDIPISDLVLAKNTPYEERYKKLKKNKINGDVRDVYDPIYLIRRIQKKINNRIFKELILWPEYIYGSIPTNKDEKKAGVERHYIA
;
A
#
# COMPACT_ATOMS: atom_id res chain seq x y z
N MET A 1 8.44 28.25 10.42
CA MET A 1 8.80 26.83 10.23
C MET A 1 7.98 26.29 9.08
N ASN A 2 8.59 25.66 8.08
CA ASN A 2 7.87 25.11 6.93
C ASN A 2 7.03 23.91 7.41
N LEU A 3 5.70 24.03 7.38
CA LEU A 3 4.74 22.99 7.81
C LEU A 3 4.72 21.77 6.86
N ASN A 4 5.46 21.81 5.76
CA ASN A 4 5.39 20.84 4.66
C ASN A 4 6.55 19.83 4.64
N SER A 5 7.36 19.75 5.69
CA SER A 5 8.47 18.79 5.77
C SER A 5 8.17 17.71 6.82
N PRO A 6 8.29 16.41 6.48
CA PRO A 6 8.04 15.34 7.45
C PRO A 6 9.07 15.40 8.58
N ILE A 7 8.59 15.54 9.82
CA ILE A 7 9.42 15.57 11.03
C ILE A 7 9.38 14.20 11.70
N LYS A 8 10.56 13.61 11.93
CA LYS A 8 10.66 12.37 12.72
C LYS A 8 10.27 12.67 14.17
N ARG A 9 9.24 12.00 14.69
CA ARG A 9 8.86 12.12 16.11
C ARG A 9 9.95 11.50 17.00
N PRO A 10 10.36 12.16 18.10
CA PRO A 10 11.33 11.61 19.04
C PRO A 10 10.79 10.30 19.67
N GLY A 11 11.67 9.34 19.93
CA GLY A 11 11.30 8.04 20.50
C GLY A 11 10.64 7.04 19.53
N THR A 12 10.46 7.40 18.25
CA THR A 12 9.90 6.48 17.25
C THR A 12 10.89 5.38 16.86
N LYS A 13 10.41 4.14 16.90
CA LYS A 13 11.14 2.96 16.40
C LYS A 13 11.09 2.93 14.87
N SER A 14 12.21 2.58 14.26
CA SER A 14 12.28 2.39 12.81
C SER A 14 11.61 1.07 12.41
N LEU A 15 10.98 1.02 11.24
CA LEU A 15 10.36 -0.20 10.67
C LEU A 15 11.38 -1.18 10.07
N ARG A 16 12.59 -1.26 10.64
CA ARG A 16 13.73 -2.06 10.13
C ARG A 16 13.63 -3.55 10.45
N SER A 17 12.69 -3.96 11.30
CA SER A 17 12.51 -5.35 11.71
C SER A 17 11.08 -5.83 11.47
N LEU A 18 10.89 -7.15 11.35
CA LEU A 18 9.56 -7.75 11.28
C LEU A 18 8.72 -7.46 12.52
N GLN A 19 9.34 -7.38 13.71
CA GLN A 19 8.64 -7.01 14.94
C GLN A 19 8.13 -5.57 14.88
N SER A 20 8.98 -4.62 14.52
CA SER A 20 8.54 -3.22 14.37
C SER A 20 7.45 -3.04 13.31
N LEU A 21 7.46 -3.87 12.25
CA LEU A 21 6.43 -3.86 11.22
C LEU A 21 5.13 -4.51 11.71
N SER A 22 5.23 -5.62 12.45
CA SER A 22 4.11 -6.29 13.15
C SER A 22 3.37 -5.30 14.04
N ASP A 23 4.12 -4.58 14.89
CA ASP A 23 3.57 -3.58 15.80
C ASP A 23 2.89 -2.43 15.03
N ALA A 24 3.52 -1.92 13.98
CA ALA A 24 2.98 -0.80 13.20
C ALA A 24 1.73 -1.18 12.38
N LEU A 25 1.72 -2.37 11.79
CA LEU A 25 0.60 -2.85 10.97
C LEU A 25 -0.52 -3.47 11.82
N ASP A 26 -0.25 -3.80 13.08
CA ASP A 26 -1.15 -4.52 13.96
C ASP A 26 -1.61 -5.82 13.27
N ILE A 27 -0.60 -6.64 12.99
CA ILE A 27 -0.66 -7.96 12.36
C ILE A 27 0.30 -8.86 13.16
N PRO A 28 -0.06 -10.12 13.47
CA PRO A 28 0.86 -11.03 14.12
C PRO A 28 2.20 -11.17 13.39
N ILE A 29 3.31 -11.22 14.13
CA ILE A 29 4.63 -11.44 13.52
C ILE A 29 4.69 -12.76 12.73
N SER A 30 3.97 -13.79 13.19
CA SER A 30 3.83 -15.09 12.49
C SER A 30 3.26 -14.94 11.09
N ASP A 31 2.28 -14.06 10.88
CA ASP A 31 1.70 -13.77 9.57
C ASP A 31 2.72 -13.11 8.63
N LEU A 32 3.56 -12.20 9.16
CA LEU A 32 4.61 -11.57 8.38
C LEU A 32 5.73 -12.55 8.03
N VAL A 33 6.09 -13.43 8.96
CA VAL A 33 7.05 -14.52 8.72
C VAL A 33 6.50 -15.49 7.67
N LEU A 34 5.25 -15.90 7.80
CA LEU A 34 4.56 -16.76 6.83
C LEU A 34 4.57 -16.11 5.45
N ALA A 35 4.16 -14.84 5.34
CA ALA A 35 4.15 -14.11 4.08
C ALA A 35 5.54 -13.96 3.45
N LYS A 36 6.58 -13.75 4.28
CA LYS A 36 7.98 -13.69 3.84
C LYS A 36 8.45 -15.04 3.28
N ASN A 37 8.04 -16.14 3.90
CA ASN A 37 8.44 -17.49 3.55
C ASN A 37 7.57 -18.12 2.44
N THR A 38 6.39 -17.56 2.15
CA THR A 38 5.57 -18.00 1.01
C THR A 38 6.35 -17.79 -0.30
N PRO A 39 6.53 -18.82 -1.14
CA PRO A 39 7.16 -18.69 -2.46
C PRO A 39 6.46 -17.65 -3.33
N TYR A 40 7.21 -16.95 -4.17
CA TYR A 40 6.66 -15.86 -5.01
C TYR A 40 5.48 -16.32 -5.87
N GLU A 41 5.60 -17.49 -6.49
CA GLU A 41 4.58 -18.11 -7.36
C GLU A 41 3.28 -18.45 -6.61
N GLU A 42 3.34 -18.62 -5.29
CA GLU A 42 2.18 -18.93 -4.46
C GLU A 42 1.54 -17.66 -3.84
N ARG A 43 2.21 -16.51 -3.89
CA ARG A 43 1.69 -15.25 -3.34
C ARG A 43 0.54 -14.68 -4.17
N TYR A 44 0.52 -14.98 -5.47
CA TYR A 44 -0.45 -14.45 -6.41
C TYR A 44 -1.02 -15.54 -7.31
N LYS A 45 -2.33 -15.49 -7.54
CA LYS A 45 -3.02 -16.35 -8.49
C LYS A 45 -3.21 -15.61 -9.81
N LYS A 46 -2.79 -16.23 -10.91
CA LYS A 46 -3.02 -15.69 -12.25
C LYS A 46 -4.51 -15.82 -12.60
N LEU A 47 -5.11 -14.72 -13.01
CA LEU A 47 -6.50 -14.60 -13.47
C LEU A 47 -6.52 -13.92 -14.82
N LYS A 48 -7.44 -14.32 -15.69
CA LYS A 48 -7.71 -13.61 -16.94
C LYS A 48 -8.91 -12.70 -16.74
N LYS A 49 -8.77 -11.42 -17.08
CA LYS A 49 -9.88 -10.46 -17.09
C LYS A 49 -10.07 -9.90 -18.50
N ASN A 50 -11.32 -9.82 -18.94
CA ASN A 50 -11.66 -9.18 -20.21
C ASN A 50 -11.54 -7.66 -20.04
N LYS A 51 -10.98 -6.99 -21.05
CA LYS A 51 -10.99 -5.55 -21.23
C LYS A 51 -12.31 -5.12 -21.88
N ILE A 52 -12.61 -3.83 -21.77
CA ILE A 52 -13.79 -3.21 -22.40
C ILE A 52 -13.74 -3.36 -23.94
N ASN A 53 -12.55 -3.35 -24.55
CA ASN A 53 -12.36 -3.51 -25.99
C ASN A 53 -12.37 -4.99 -26.47
N GLY A 54 -12.69 -5.96 -25.61
CA GLY A 54 -12.75 -7.38 -25.95
C GLY A 54 -11.45 -8.16 -25.77
N ASP A 55 -10.30 -7.49 -25.61
CA ASP A 55 -9.03 -8.17 -25.32
C ASP A 55 -9.02 -8.80 -23.93
N VAL A 56 -8.13 -9.78 -23.72
CA VAL A 56 -7.88 -10.36 -22.39
C VAL A 56 -6.60 -9.78 -21.79
N ARG A 57 -6.62 -9.44 -20.51
CA ARG A 57 -5.41 -9.14 -19.71
C ARG A 57 -5.20 -10.18 -18.64
N ASP A 58 -3.94 -10.50 -18.40
CA ASP A 58 -3.53 -11.23 -17.22
C ASP A 58 -3.56 -10.30 -16.00
N VAL A 59 -4.12 -10.79 -14.90
CA VAL A 59 -4.20 -10.12 -13.61
C VAL A 59 -3.67 -11.08 -12.55
N TYR A 60 -2.87 -10.56 -11.63
CA TYR A 60 -2.31 -11.35 -10.55
C TYR A 60 -3.02 -10.98 -9.25
N ASP A 61 -3.84 -11.89 -8.75
CA ASP A 61 -4.62 -11.69 -7.53
C ASP A 61 -3.87 -12.20 -6.29
N PRO A 62 -3.48 -11.33 -5.34
CA PRO A 62 -2.78 -11.77 -4.14
C PRO A 62 -3.66 -12.69 -3.30
N ILE A 63 -3.04 -13.73 -2.71
CA ILE A 63 -3.70 -14.55 -1.69
C ILE A 63 -4.12 -13.69 -0.50
N TYR A 64 -5.09 -14.18 0.28
CA TYR A 64 -5.70 -13.45 1.38
C TYR A 64 -4.69 -12.82 2.35
N LEU A 65 -3.64 -13.58 2.74
CA LEU A 65 -2.59 -13.11 3.64
C LEU A 65 -1.86 -11.87 3.09
N ILE A 66 -1.39 -11.97 1.84
CA ILE A 66 -0.69 -10.88 1.15
C ILE A 66 -1.61 -9.66 0.98
N ARG A 67 -2.86 -9.88 0.57
CA ARG A 67 -3.87 -8.83 0.41
C ARG A 67 -4.15 -8.10 1.73
N ARG A 68 -4.25 -8.84 2.85
CA ARG A 68 -4.46 -8.28 4.18
C ARG A 68 -3.30 -7.39 4.63
N ILE A 69 -2.06 -7.87 4.43
CA ILE A 69 -0.84 -7.10 4.74
C ILE A 69 -0.78 -5.83 3.88
N GLN A 70 -0.97 -5.94 2.56
CA GLN A 70 -1.00 -4.78 1.65
C GLN A 70 -2.05 -3.76 2.05
N LYS A 71 -3.27 -4.20 2.40
CA LYS A 71 -4.35 -3.31 2.86
C LYS A 71 -3.96 -2.54 4.13
N LYS A 72 -3.29 -3.20 5.08
CA LYS A 72 -2.83 -2.56 6.33
C LYS A 72 -1.71 -1.57 6.07
N ILE A 73 -0.74 -1.89 5.20
CA ILE A 73 0.31 -0.94 4.77
C ILE A 73 -0.33 0.30 4.14
N ASN A 74 -1.25 0.11 3.19
CA ASN A 74 -1.91 1.22 2.51
C ASN A 74 -2.67 2.13 3.49
N ASN A 75 -3.44 1.53 4.41
CA ASN A 75 -4.31 2.27 5.30
C ASN A 75 -3.62 2.84 6.54
N ARG A 76 -2.46 2.31 6.96
CA ARG A 76 -1.78 2.77 8.18
C ARG A 76 -0.51 3.56 7.89
N ILE A 77 0.10 3.38 6.73
CA ILE A 77 1.34 4.03 6.35
C ILE A 77 1.07 5.00 5.20
N PHE A 78 0.68 4.49 4.03
CA PHE A 78 0.64 5.31 2.82
C PHE A 78 -0.44 6.39 2.85
N LYS A 79 -1.60 6.15 3.46
CA LYS A 79 -2.67 7.15 3.59
C LYS A 79 -2.47 8.15 4.72
N GLU A 80 -1.93 7.68 5.85
CA GLU A 80 -1.97 8.42 7.11
C GLU A 80 -0.64 9.10 7.44
N LEU A 81 0.49 8.55 6.98
CA LEU A 81 1.83 8.99 7.41
C LEU A 81 2.64 9.62 6.29
N ILE A 82 2.29 9.37 5.02
CA ILE A 82 3.02 9.92 3.88
C ILE A 82 2.32 11.18 3.37
N LEU A 83 3.05 12.28 3.37
CA LEU A 83 2.69 13.48 2.62
C LEU A 83 3.16 13.27 1.18
N TRP A 84 2.20 13.01 0.28
CA TRP A 84 2.49 12.83 -1.14
C TRP A 84 2.67 14.20 -1.81
N PRO A 85 3.76 14.42 -2.56
CA PRO A 85 3.89 15.63 -3.35
C PRO A 85 2.78 15.73 -4.41
N GLU A 86 2.30 16.95 -4.67
CA GLU A 86 1.18 17.21 -5.58
C GLU A 86 1.46 16.81 -7.04
N TYR A 87 2.74 16.71 -7.40
CA TYR A 87 3.20 16.33 -8.74
C TYR A 87 3.38 14.82 -8.92
N ILE A 88 3.12 13.98 -7.90
CA ILE A 88 3.12 12.52 -8.10
C ILE A 88 1.69 12.06 -8.41
N TYR A 89 1.57 11.32 -9.51
CA TYR A 89 0.30 10.87 -10.07
C TYR A 89 0.26 9.34 -10.18
N GLY A 90 -0.95 8.77 -10.13
CA GLY A 90 -1.17 7.33 -10.28
C GLY A 90 -0.66 6.50 -9.09
N SER A 91 -1.36 5.39 -8.79
CA SER A 91 -0.99 4.44 -7.72
C SER A 91 -0.89 4.99 -6.28
N ILE A 92 -1.09 6.29 -6.07
CA ILE A 92 -1.18 6.91 -4.74
C ILE A 92 -2.59 6.72 -4.18
N PRO A 93 -2.73 6.30 -2.91
CA PRO A 93 -4.04 6.22 -2.30
C PRO A 93 -4.64 7.63 -2.11
N THR A 94 -5.81 7.88 -2.69
CA THR A 94 -6.57 9.10 -2.40
C THR A 94 -7.14 9.04 -0.99
N ASN A 95 -6.91 10.09 -0.19
CA ASN A 95 -7.52 10.21 1.14
C ASN A 95 -8.96 10.75 1.03
N LYS A 96 -9.73 10.71 2.13
CA LYS A 96 -11.15 11.10 2.11
C LYS A 96 -11.36 12.59 1.83
N ASP A 97 -10.44 13.43 2.30
CA ASP A 97 -10.55 14.88 2.21
C ASP A 97 -10.22 15.36 0.79
N GLU A 98 -9.22 14.78 0.15
CA GLU A 98 -8.91 14.96 -1.27
C GLU A 98 -10.09 14.54 -2.16
N LYS A 99 -10.74 13.41 -1.83
CA LYS A 99 -11.93 12.96 -2.56
C LYS A 99 -13.10 13.94 -2.40
N LYS A 100 -13.30 14.49 -1.19
CA LYS A 100 -14.32 15.53 -0.94
C LYS A 100 -13.98 16.84 -1.65
N ALA A 101 -12.71 17.18 -1.72
CA ALA A 101 -12.21 18.37 -2.40
C ALA A 101 -12.18 18.22 -3.94
N GLY A 102 -12.62 17.09 -4.48
CA GLY A 102 -12.65 16.85 -5.92
C GLY A 102 -11.26 16.79 -6.55
N VAL A 103 -10.22 16.47 -5.78
CA VAL A 103 -8.85 16.35 -6.30
C VAL A 103 -8.78 15.15 -7.22
N GLU A 104 -8.88 15.41 -8.53
CA GLU A 104 -8.63 14.42 -9.58
C GLU A 104 -7.12 14.36 -9.86
N ARG A 105 -6.50 13.23 -9.53
CA ARG A 105 -5.13 12.94 -9.95
C ARG A 105 -5.18 12.31 -11.34
N HIS A 106 -4.99 13.13 -12.38
CA HIS A 106 -4.93 12.66 -13.76
C HIS A 106 -3.67 11.82 -14.00
N TYR A 107 -3.80 10.73 -14.75
CA TYR A 107 -2.65 9.94 -15.19
C TYR A 107 -1.87 10.72 -16.26
N ILE A 108 -0.54 10.78 -16.13
CA ILE A 108 0.34 11.13 -17.25
C ILE A 108 0.63 9.81 -17.98
N ALA A 109 0.31 9.78 -19.28
CA ALA A 109 0.57 8.65 -20.17
C ALA A 109 2.01 8.67 -20.67
#